data_AF-A0A429FGP6-F1
#
_entry.id   AF-A0A429FGP6-F1
#
_cell.length_a   1.000
_cell.length_b   1.000
_cell.length_c   1.000
_cell.angle_alpha   90.00
_cell.angle_beta   90.00
_cell.angle_gamma   90.00
#
_symmetry.space_group_name_H-M   'P 1'
#
loop_
_entity.id
_entity.type
_entity.pdbx_description
1 polymer ?
#
loop_
_entity_poly.entity_id
_entity_poly.type
_entity_poly.pdbx_seq_one_letter_code
_entity_poly.pdbx_strand_id
1 'polypeptide(L)'
;MPSGSVERPDTIDSQTAFRPGRAELLVAGAGILSGAFASVAYYTDIRTLAHSFVIWIVLVSLVTTRRPAPQAVIRAIIALLAAVLAFYLGKKVIYGIKYPDAPSYQINLPTVAIWCVLAIIAGLVLGMGLRYIGTPNWPGALATAAAAGLILADSWRLGGSVLWERPLQLVVNVPAAAGLIALGSRSRRQLGKILALLLPLTMIGYGIVSAPDLIEDVLL
;
A
#
# COMPACT_ATOMS: atom_id res chain seq x y z
N MET A 1 -2.92 -66.24 -3.98
CA MET A 1 -3.93 -65.19 -3.74
C MET A 1 -3.24 -64.02 -3.04
N PRO A 2 -2.87 -62.93 -3.75
CA PRO A 2 -2.35 -61.72 -3.13
C PRO A 2 -3.53 -60.84 -2.69
N SER A 3 -3.51 -60.41 -1.43
CA SER A 3 -4.48 -59.52 -0.79
C SER A 3 -4.42 -58.12 -1.40
N GLY A 4 -5.49 -57.71 -2.08
CA GLY A 4 -5.65 -56.33 -2.55
C GLY A 4 -5.80 -55.37 -1.38
N SER A 5 -4.83 -54.46 -1.22
CA SER A 5 -4.95 -53.30 -0.36
C SER A 5 -6.00 -52.36 -0.94
N VAL A 6 -7.10 -52.17 -0.22
CA VAL A 6 -8.14 -51.19 -0.54
C VAL A 6 -7.53 -49.79 -0.41
N GLU A 7 -7.34 -49.14 -1.56
CA GLU A 7 -6.95 -47.75 -1.67
C GLU A 7 -8.08 -46.90 -1.06
N ARG A 8 -7.81 -46.27 0.09
CA ARG A 8 -8.75 -45.36 0.73
C ARG A 8 -8.77 -44.07 -0.11
N PRO A 9 -9.92 -43.63 -0.63
CA PRO A 9 -10.00 -42.33 -1.28
C PRO A 9 -9.66 -41.26 -0.25
N ASP A 10 -8.56 -40.56 -0.47
CA ASP A 10 -8.19 -39.36 0.28
C ASP A 10 -9.39 -38.42 0.24
N THR A 11 -10.02 -38.27 1.41
CA THR A 11 -11.00 -37.22 1.66
C THR A 11 -10.31 -35.91 1.34
N ILE A 12 -10.66 -35.34 0.17
CA ILE A 12 -10.37 -33.96 -0.20
C ILE A 12 -10.88 -33.13 0.96
N ASP A 13 -9.96 -32.69 1.81
CA ASP A 13 -10.25 -31.97 3.03
C ASP A 13 -10.97 -30.69 2.61
N SER A 14 -12.28 -30.74 2.78
CA SER A 14 -13.24 -29.74 2.38
C SER A 14 -12.81 -28.39 2.92
N GLN A 15 -12.44 -27.50 1.99
CA GLN A 15 -12.43 -26.05 2.08
C GLN A 15 -12.62 -25.53 3.52
N THR A 16 -11.51 -25.28 4.21
CA THR A 16 -11.52 -24.49 5.42
C THR A 16 -12.01 -23.09 5.07
N ALA A 17 -13.29 -22.83 5.34
CA ALA A 17 -13.89 -21.51 5.20
C ALA A 17 -13.04 -20.51 5.99
N PHE A 18 -12.44 -19.56 5.29
CA PHE A 18 -11.62 -18.51 5.89
C PHE A 18 -12.46 -17.73 6.91
N ARG A 19 -12.17 -17.89 8.21
CA ARG A 19 -12.76 -17.08 9.28
C ARG A 19 -11.81 -15.93 9.59
N PRO A 20 -12.20 -14.66 9.36
CA PRO A 20 -11.34 -13.54 9.68
C PRO A 20 -11.05 -13.53 11.18
N GLY A 21 -9.77 -13.59 11.53
CA GLY A 21 -9.32 -13.52 12.91
C GLY A 21 -9.26 -12.08 13.43
N ARG A 22 -8.93 -11.93 14.71
CA ARG A 22 -8.70 -10.61 15.34
C ARG A 22 -7.66 -9.77 14.58
N ALA A 23 -6.66 -10.41 13.99
CA ALA A 23 -5.61 -9.71 13.25
C ALA A 23 -6.15 -9.11 11.95
N GLU A 24 -7.02 -9.80 11.23
CA GLU A 24 -7.62 -9.32 9.99
C GLU A 24 -8.57 -8.15 10.25
N LEU A 25 -9.27 -8.15 11.39
CA LEU A 25 -10.05 -7.00 11.85
C LEU A 25 -9.17 -5.78 12.16
N LEU A 26 -8.02 -5.97 12.82
CA LEU A 26 -7.07 -4.88 13.06
C LEU A 26 -6.48 -4.32 11.76
N VAL A 27 -6.19 -5.19 10.79
CA VAL A 27 -5.72 -4.80 9.46
C VAL A 27 -6.77 -3.99 8.71
N ALA A 28 -8.04 -4.43 8.74
CA ALA A 28 -9.16 -3.66 8.19
C ALA A 28 -9.30 -2.31 8.90
N GLY A 29 -9.19 -2.29 10.24
CA GLY A 29 -9.22 -1.07 11.03
C GLY A 29 -8.12 -0.07 10.66
N ALA A 30 -6.88 -0.55 10.47
CA ALA A 30 -5.78 0.29 10.00
C ALA A 30 -6.03 0.85 8.59
N GLY A 31 -6.64 0.05 7.72
CA GLY A 31 -7.11 0.49 6.41
C GLY A 31 -8.17 1.60 6.52
N ILE A 32 -9.21 1.39 7.34
CA ILE A 32 -10.27 2.37 7.58
C ILE A 32 -9.70 3.69 8.09
N LEU A 33 -8.81 3.65 9.09
CA LEU A 33 -8.19 4.85 9.66
C LEU A 33 -7.37 5.60 8.60
N SER A 34 -6.61 4.88 7.78
CA SER A 34 -5.81 5.45 6.70
C SER A 34 -6.69 6.10 5.62
N GLY A 35 -7.77 5.42 5.22
CA GLY A 35 -8.76 5.94 4.26
C GLY A 35 -9.49 7.18 4.79
N ALA A 36 -9.95 7.14 6.04
CA ALA A 36 -10.60 8.26 6.69
C ALA A 36 -9.64 9.47 6.80
N PHE A 37 -8.40 9.25 7.23
CA PHE A 37 -7.38 10.29 7.26
C PHE A 37 -7.15 10.92 5.88
N ALA A 38 -6.97 10.10 4.84
CA ALA A 38 -6.81 10.59 3.47
C ALA A 38 -8.02 11.41 3.00
N SER A 39 -9.25 11.06 3.43
CA SER A 39 -10.45 11.82 3.08
C SER A 39 -10.50 13.20 3.75
N VAL A 40 -10.02 13.32 5.00
CA VAL A 40 -9.82 14.61 5.69
C VAL A 40 -8.74 15.41 4.98
N ALA A 41 -7.61 14.77 4.68
CA ALA A 41 -6.53 15.42 3.97
C ALA A 41 -7.02 16.00 2.64
N TYR A 42 -7.85 15.26 1.89
CA TYR A 42 -8.39 15.68 0.59
C TYR A 42 -9.10 17.05 0.62
N TYR A 43 -9.78 17.38 1.72
CA TYR A 43 -10.54 18.62 1.88
C TYR A 43 -9.85 19.70 2.72
N THR A 44 -8.59 19.51 3.10
CA THR A 44 -7.81 20.45 3.93
C THR A 44 -6.53 20.89 3.21
N ASP A 45 -5.73 21.74 3.85
CA ASP A 45 -4.49 22.28 3.25
C ASP A 45 -3.41 21.22 3.02
N ILE A 46 -3.60 20.02 3.56
CA ILE A 46 -2.73 18.85 3.37
C ILE A 46 -3.21 17.92 2.25
N ARG A 47 -4.02 18.42 1.31
CA ARG A 47 -4.61 17.66 0.17
C ARG A 47 -3.59 16.85 -0.63
N THR A 48 -2.36 17.31 -0.71
CA THR A 48 -1.27 16.57 -1.37
C THR A 48 -1.01 15.20 -0.73
N LEU A 49 -1.21 15.05 0.59
CA LEU A 49 -1.07 13.76 1.27
C LEU A 49 -2.15 12.75 0.88
N ALA A 50 -3.36 13.22 0.54
CA ALA A 50 -4.43 12.34 0.06
C ALA A 50 -4.13 11.70 -1.31
N HIS A 51 -3.22 12.31 -2.08
CA HIS A 51 -2.79 11.85 -3.40
C HIS A 51 -1.38 11.23 -3.36
N SER A 52 -0.75 11.19 -2.19
CA SER A 52 0.55 10.59 -1.98
C SER A 52 0.42 9.08 -1.73
N PHE A 53 1.37 8.32 -2.25
CA PHE A 53 1.44 6.87 -2.02
C PHE A 53 1.96 6.52 -0.62
N VAL A 54 2.52 7.49 0.13
CA VAL A 54 3.19 7.24 1.42
C VAL A 54 2.29 6.52 2.43
N ILE A 55 1.03 6.93 2.56
CA ILE A 55 0.08 6.36 3.53
C ILE A 55 -0.14 4.88 3.22
N TRP A 56 -0.32 4.57 1.93
CA TRP A 56 -0.63 3.21 1.46
C TRP A 56 0.59 2.29 1.51
N ILE A 57 1.77 2.78 1.10
CA ILE A 57 3.00 1.98 1.14
C ILE A 57 3.40 1.67 2.58
N VAL A 58 3.29 2.63 3.50
CA VAL A 58 3.56 2.40 4.92
C VAL A 58 2.56 1.41 5.50
N LEU A 59 1.26 1.61 5.27
CA LEU A 59 0.21 0.69 5.71
C LEU A 59 0.49 -0.74 5.24
N VAL A 60 0.72 -0.94 3.94
CA VAL A 60 0.97 -2.27 3.37
C VAL A 60 2.26 -2.86 3.91
N SER A 61 3.34 -2.07 4.02
CA SER A 61 4.61 -2.54 4.60
C SER A 61 4.43 -3.10 6.02
N LEU A 62 3.66 -2.40 6.86
CA LEU A 62 3.42 -2.79 8.26
C LEU A 62 2.58 -4.07 8.38
N VAL A 63 1.55 -4.24 7.54
CA VAL A 63 0.66 -5.41 7.64
C VAL A 63 1.21 -6.66 6.97
N THR A 64 2.20 -6.51 6.08
CA THR A 64 2.79 -7.61 5.29
C THR A 64 4.15 -8.09 5.77
N THR A 65 4.95 -7.24 6.44
CA THR A 65 6.33 -7.55 6.83
C THR A 65 6.44 -8.87 7.57
N ARG A 66 7.36 -9.74 7.09
CA ARG A 66 7.70 -11.04 7.68
C ARG A 66 6.52 -12.01 7.80
N ARG A 67 5.53 -11.90 6.92
CA ARG A 67 4.40 -12.84 6.86
C ARG A 67 4.59 -13.85 5.73
N PRO A 68 4.03 -15.08 5.89
CA PRO A 68 3.87 -16.01 4.78
C PRO A 68 3.16 -15.35 3.60
N ALA A 69 3.52 -15.77 2.38
CA ALA A 69 2.96 -15.26 1.13
C ALA A 69 1.43 -15.08 1.13
N PRO A 70 0.61 -16.12 1.44
CA PRO A 70 -0.84 -15.97 1.41
C PRO A 70 -1.34 -14.96 2.44
N GLN A 71 -0.76 -14.93 3.64
CA GLN A 71 -1.18 -14.01 4.69
C GLN A 71 -0.83 -12.56 4.35
N ALA A 72 0.36 -12.31 3.77
CA ALA A 72 0.77 -10.99 3.34
C ALA A 72 -0.17 -10.43 2.27
N VAL A 73 -0.46 -11.23 1.24
CA VAL A 73 -1.37 -10.85 0.15
C VAL A 73 -2.77 -10.54 0.68
N ILE A 74 -3.36 -11.45 1.46
CA ILE A 74 -4.71 -11.27 2.02
C ILE A 74 -4.77 -10.00 2.88
N ARG A 75 -3.78 -9.76 3.74
CA ARG A 75 -3.76 -8.57 4.60
C ARG A 75 -3.58 -7.28 3.82
N ALA A 76 -2.72 -7.27 2.80
CA ALA A 76 -2.56 -6.12 1.94
C ALA A 76 -3.86 -5.77 1.21
N ILE A 77 -4.54 -6.78 0.65
CA ILE A 77 -5.83 -6.60 -0.03
C ILE A 77 -6.90 -6.07 0.94
N ILE A 78 -7.03 -6.68 2.13
CA ILE A 78 -7.98 -6.23 3.15
C ILE A 78 -7.71 -4.77 3.54
N ALA A 79 -6.46 -4.43 3.83
CA ALA A 79 -6.08 -3.08 4.24
C ALA A 79 -6.40 -2.04 3.15
N LEU A 80 -6.05 -2.34 1.90
CA LEU A 80 -6.25 -1.42 0.78
C LEU A 80 -7.74 -1.29 0.40
N LEU A 81 -8.51 -2.38 0.37
CA LEU A 81 -9.96 -2.32 0.14
C LEU A 81 -10.66 -1.51 1.22
N ALA A 82 -10.33 -1.77 2.49
CA ALA A 82 -10.87 -1.02 3.62
C ALA A 82 -10.53 0.48 3.53
N ALA A 83 -9.30 0.80 3.12
CA ALA A 83 -8.87 2.17 2.89
C ALA A 83 -9.64 2.86 1.75
N VAL A 84 -9.80 2.21 0.59
CA VAL A 84 -10.54 2.77 -0.55
C VAL A 84 -11.98 3.07 -0.15
N LEU A 85 -12.67 2.10 0.46
CA LEU A 85 -14.07 2.27 0.87
C LEU A 85 -14.22 3.39 1.92
N ALA A 86 -13.35 3.40 2.93
CA ALA A 86 -13.35 4.45 3.95
C ALA A 86 -13.02 5.83 3.38
N PHE A 87 -12.13 5.92 2.39
CA PHE A 87 -11.80 7.17 1.72
C PHE A 87 -13.00 7.75 0.96
N TYR A 88 -13.69 6.95 0.14
CA TYR A 88 -14.84 7.42 -0.63
C TYR A 88 -16.05 7.76 0.25
N LEU A 89 -16.30 6.96 1.29
CA LEU A 89 -17.36 7.26 2.26
C LEU A 89 -17.02 8.50 3.07
N GLY A 90 -15.77 8.60 3.55
CA GLY A 90 -15.25 9.75 4.27
C GLY A 90 -15.33 11.02 3.43
N LYS A 91 -15.03 10.95 2.13
CA LYS A 91 -15.17 12.09 1.21
C LYS A 91 -16.61 12.61 1.18
N LYS A 92 -17.60 11.74 1.14
CA LYS A 92 -19.02 12.12 1.15
C LYS A 92 -19.39 12.82 2.45
N VAL A 93 -18.97 12.26 3.59
CA VAL A 93 -19.24 12.84 4.92
C VAL A 93 -18.61 14.23 5.06
N ILE A 94 -17.32 14.34 4.74
CA ILE A 94 -16.56 15.59 4.92
C ILE A 94 -17.04 16.65 3.94
N TYR A 95 -17.42 16.27 2.71
CA TYR A 95 -18.05 17.20 1.78
C TYR A 95 -19.34 17.79 2.36
N GLY A 96 -20.22 16.96 2.92
CA GLY A 96 -21.47 17.43 3.53
C GLY A 96 -21.25 18.35 4.73
N ILE A 97 -20.17 18.15 5.49
CA ILE A 97 -19.79 19.03 6.59
C ILE A 97 -19.24 20.37 6.06
N LYS A 98 -18.36 20.33 5.04
CA LYS A 98 -17.66 21.51 4.53
C LYS A 98 -18.54 22.39 3.64
N TYR A 99 -19.51 21.80 2.95
CA TYR A 99 -20.38 22.48 1.99
C TYR A 99 -21.85 22.13 2.27
N PRO A 100 -22.42 22.62 3.39
CA PRO A 100 -23.76 22.24 3.83
C PRO A 100 -24.87 22.67 2.86
N ASP A 101 -24.68 23.79 2.15
CA ASP A 101 -25.66 24.33 1.19
C ASP A 101 -25.51 23.75 -0.23
N ALA A 102 -24.47 22.95 -0.48
CA ALA A 102 -24.25 22.34 -1.78
C ALA A 102 -25.08 21.06 -1.95
N PRO A 103 -25.40 20.66 -3.20
CA PRO A 103 -26.03 19.37 -3.45
C PRO A 103 -25.20 18.21 -2.85
N SER A 104 -25.91 17.20 -2.37
CA SER A 104 -25.26 16.04 -1.74
C SER A 104 -24.23 15.38 -2.67
N TYR A 105 -23.02 15.14 -2.15
CA TYR A 105 -21.97 14.46 -2.90
C TYR A 105 -22.41 13.04 -3.28
N GLN A 106 -22.44 12.76 -4.58
CA GLN A 106 -22.76 11.46 -5.12
C GLN A 106 -21.50 10.63 -5.29
N ILE A 107 -21.49 9.42 -4.73
CA ILE A 107 -20.39 8.48 -4.92
C ILE A 107 -20.54 7.84 -6.29
N ASN A 108 -19.56 8.07 -7.18
CA ASN A 108 -19.48 7.40 -8.47
C ASN A 108 -19.07 5.93 -8.26
N LEU A 109 -20.05 5.03 -8.23
CA LEU A 109 -19.83 3.59 -7.99
C LEU A 109 -18.89 2.93 -9.02
N PRO A 110 -18.99 3.21 -10.34
CA PRO A 110 -18.00 2.73 -11.31
C PRO A 110 -16.55 3.10 -10.94
N THR A 111 -16.34 4.34 -10.50
CA THR A 111 -15.01 4.81 -10.06
C THR A 111 -14.55 4.04 -8.82
N VAL A 112 -15.41 3.85 -7.82
CA VAL A 112 -15.09 3.06 -6.63
C VAL A 112 -14.72 1.62 -7.00
N ALA A 113 -15.46 1.00 -7.91
CA ALA A 113 -15.19 -0.35 -8.37
C ALA A 113 -13.81 -0.48 -9.02
N ILE A 114 -13.42 0.47 -9.88
CA ILE A 114 -12.08 0.53 -10.49
C ILE A 114 -11.00 0.61 -9.41
N TRP A 115 -11.16 1.51 -8.42
CA TRP A 115 -10.19 1.63 -7.33
C TRP A 115 -10.11 0.38 -6.44
N CYS A 116 -11.23 -0.33 -6.23
CA CYS A 116 -11.22 -1.60 -5.53
C CYS A 116 -10.45 -2.68 -6.32
N VAL A 117 -10.61 -2.75 -7.64
CA VAL A 117 -9.83 -3.67 -8.49
C VAL A 117 -8.34 -3.33 -8.42
N LEU A 118 -7.97 -2.05 -8.54
CA LEU A 118 -6.59 -1.60 -8.39
C LEU A 118 -6.02 -1.92 -7.01
N ALA A 119 -6.81 -1.76 -5.94
CA ALA A 119 -6.42 -2.14 -4.58
C ALA A 119 -6.14 -3.64 -4.44
N ILE A 120 -6.90 -4.50 -5.10
CA ILE A 120 -6.65 -5.96 -5.12
C ILE A 120 -5.34 -6.25 -5.84
N ILE A 121 -5.14 -5.68 -7.04
CA ILE A 121 -3.92 -5.88 -7.84
C ILE A 121 -2.69 -5.37 -7.08
N ALA A 122 -2.77 -4.15 -6.52
CA ALA A 122 -1.71 -3.57 -5.70
C ALA A 122 -1.45 -4.40 -4.44
N GLY A 123 -2.51 -4.88 -3.78
CA GLY A 123 -2.39 -5.76 -2.60
C GLY A 123 -1.69 -7.07 -2.91
N LEU A 124 -1.95 -7.67 -4.07
CA LEU A 124 -1.26 -8.87 -4.55
C LEU A 124 0.23 -8.59 -4.78
N VAL A 125 0.56 -7.56 -5.58
CA VAL A 125 1.94 -7.22 -5.94
C VAL A 125 2.75 -6.80 -4.71
N LEU A 126 2.24 -5.82 -3.95
CA LEU A 126 2.90 -5.31 -2.75
C LEU A 126 2.92 -6.34 -1.63
N GLY A 127 1.87 -7.13 -1.44
CA GLY A 127 1.86 -8.21 -0.46
C GLY A 127 2.92 -9.27 -0.73
N MET A 128 3.14 -9.62 -2.00
CA MET A 128 4.22 -10.55 -2.38
C MET A 128 5.61 -9.95 -2.22
N GLY A 129 5.80 -8.68 -2.60
CA GLY A 129 7.10 -8.01 -2.55
C GLY A 129 7.51 -7.58 -1.13
N LEU A 130 6.63 -6.88 -0.42
CA LEU A 130 6.93 -6.22 0.85
C LEU A 130 6.97 -7.18 2.05
N ARG A 131 6.50 -8.42 1.89
CA ARG A 131 6.63 -9.46 2.94
C ARG A 131 8.07 -9.71 3.37
N TYR A 132 9.04 -9.44 2.49
CA TYR A 132 10.45 -9.63 2.79
C TYR A 132 11.07 -8.50 3.62
N ILE A 133 10.38 -7.38 3.84
CA ILE A 133 10.90 -6.28 4.67
C ILE A 133 11.38 -6.84 6.02
N GLY A 134 12.62 -6.51 6.39
CA GLY A 134 13.23 -6.94 7.65
C GLY A 134 13.82 -8.35 7.66
N THR A 135 13.79 -9.13 6.57
CA THR A 135 14.55 -10.39 6.49
C THR A 135 16.05 -10.07 6.28
N PRO A 136 17.01 -10.81 6.86
CA PRO A 136 18.43 -10.44 6.84
C PRO A 136 19.16 -10.68 5.50
N ASN A 137 18.43 -11.14 4.47
CA ASN A 137 18.97 -11.54 3.17
C ASN A 137 18.73 -10.47 2.08
N TRP A 138 19.23 -10.73 0.87
CA TRP A 138 19.07 -9.84 -0.29
C TRP A 138 17.60 -9.47 -0.59
N PRO A 139 16.64 -10.42 -0.60
CA PRO A 139 15.22 -10.09 -0.75
C PRO A 139 14.72 -9.05 0.25
N GLY A 140 15.18 -9.09 1.51
CA GLY A 140 14.76 -8.11 2.51
C GLY A 140 15.36 -6.73 2.30
N ALA A 141 16.62 -6.65 1.85
CA ALA A 141 17.23 -5.39 1.45
C ALA A 141 16.51 -4.79 0.23
N LEU A 142 16.21 -5.61 -0.78
CA LEU A 142 15.50 -5.20 -1.99
C LEU A 142 14.09 -4.70 -1.69
N ALA A 143 13.30 -5.45 -0.92
CA ALA A 143 11.94 -5.06 -0.55
C ALA A 143 11.90 -3.77 0.28
N THR A 144 12.82 -3.60 1.22
CA THR A 144 12.92 -2.38 2.04
C THR A 144 13.31 -1.17 1.17
N ALA A 145 14.32 -1.32 0.32
CA ALA A 145 14.75 -0.27 -0.59
C ALA A 145 13.69 0.08 -1.65
N ALA A 146 12.92 -0.91 -2.13
CA ALA A 146 11.82 -0.67 -3.06
C ALA A 146 10.68 0.11 -2.42
N ALA A 147 10.27 -0.24 -1.19
CA ALA A 147 9.23 0.47 -0.46
C ALA A 147 9.65 1.92 -0.14
N ALA A 148 10.86 2.11 0.40
CA ALA A 148 11.39 3.43 0.68
C ALA A 148 11.61 4.25 -0.61
N GLY A 149 12.11 3.61 -1.66
CA GLY A 149 12.35 4.23 -2.96
C GLY A 149 11.05 4.68 -3.64
N LEU A 150 9.97 3.91 -3.55
CA LEU A 150 8.64 4.33 -4.04
C LEU A 150 8.12 5.58 -3.32
N ILE A 151 8.31 5.67 -2.00
CA ILE A 151 7.92 6.85 -1.21
C ILE A 151 8.74 8.09 -1.64
N LEU A 152 10.05 7.93 -1.81
CA LEU A 152 10.92 9.03 -2.25
C LEU A 152 10.62 9.44 -3.70
N ALA A 153 10.33 8.47 -4.57
CA ALA A 153 9.94 8.71 -5.95
C ALA A 153 8.65 9.52 -6.06
N ASP A 154 7.63 9.17 -5.26
CA ASP A 154 6.38 9.92 -5.21
C ASP A 154 6.58 11.35 -4.69
N SER A 155 7.53 11.56 -3.76
CA SER A 155 7.93 12.90 -3.32
C SER A 155 8.48 13.74 -4.47
N TRP A 156 9.32 13.13 -5.31
CA TRP A 156 9.91 13.81 -6.46
C TRP A 156 8.85 14.14 -7.52
N ARG A 157 7.97 13.17 -7.83
CA ARG A 157 6.87 13.35 -8.80
C ARG A 157 5.92 14.46 -8.38
N LEU A 158 5.48 14.49 -7.13
CA LEU A 158 4.54 15.48 -6.65
C LEU A 158 5.18 16.84 -6.29
N GLY A 159 6.49 16.87 -6.06
CA GLY A 159 7.26 18.05 -5.72
C GLY A 159 7.87 18.79 -6.92
N GLY A 160 8.03 18.14 -8.07
CA GLY A 160 8.65 18.72 -9.26
C GLY A 160 10.12 19.12 -9.04
N SER A 161 10.61 20.10 -9.82
CA SER A 161 11.98 20.61 -9.71
C SER A 161 12.23 21.51 -8.49
N VAL A 162 11.18 21.91 -7.78
CA VAL A 162 11.26 22.83 -6.63
C VAL A 162 10.65 22.18 -5.39
N LEU A 163 11.33 21.15 -4.87
CA LEU A 163 10.95 20.45 -3.65
C LEU A 163 10.73 21.36 -2.43
N TRP A 164 11.34 22.56 -2.42
CA TRP A 164 11.20 23.55 -1.34
C TRP A 164 9.86 24.29 -1.33
N GLU A 165 9.11 24.28 -2.43
CA GLU A 165 7.77 24.89 -2.50
C GLU A 165 6.69 24.00 -1.88
N ARG A 166 6.98 22.71 -1.66
CA ARG A 166 6.05 21.73 -1.10
C ARG A 166 6.67 20.98 0.08
N PRO A 167 7.06 21.69 1.16
CA PRO A 167 7.84 21.12 2.27
C PRO A 167 7.12 19.97 2.98
N LEU A 168 5.78 19.98 3.01
CA LEU A 168 4.98 18.95 3.64
C LEU A 168 5.30 17.54 3.12
N GLN A 169 5.50 17.38 1.81
CA GLN A 169 5.76 16.06 1.22
C GLN A 169 7.12 15.52 1.68
N LEU A 170 8.16 16.36 1.68
CA LEU A 170 9.47 15.98 2.20
C LEU A 170 9.40 15.64 3.69
N VAL A 171 8.72 16.48 4.49
CA VAL A 171 8.59 16.31 5.94
C VAL A 171 7.85 15.02 6.32
N VAL A 172 6.96 14.51 5.46
CA VAL A 172 6.25 13.24 5.71
C VAL A 172 6.99 12.05 5.08
N ASN A 173 7.38 12.17 3.81
CA ASN A 173 7.89 11.04 3.04
C ASN A 173 9.32 10.66 3.45
N VAL A 174 10.19 11.63 3.77
CA VAL A 174 11.57 11.33 4.20
C VAL A 174 11.57 10.58 5.54
N PRO A 175 10.86 11.03 6.60
CA PRO A 175 10.75 10.25 7.83
C PRO A 175 10.06 8.89 7.63
N ALA A 176 9.04 8.80 6.78
CA ALA A 176 8.40 7.51 6.47
C ALA A 176 9.38 6.52 5.81
N ALA A 177 10.13 6.98 4.80
CA ALA A 177 11.16 6.18 4.14
C ALA A 177 12.26 5.78 5.12
N ALA A 178 12.75 6.72 5.95
CA ALA A 178 13.73 6.44 6.99
C ALA A 178 13.21 5.42 8.02
N GLY A 179 11.94 5.53 8.42
CA GLY A 179 11.27 4.58 9.30
C GLY A 179 11.20 3.17 8.70
N LEU A 180 10.90 3.03 7.42
CA LEU A 180 10.93 1.74 6.71
C LEU A 180 12.36 1.18 6.62
N ILE A 181 13.35 2.03 6.31
CA ILE A 181 14.77 1.62 6.29
C ILE A 181 15.19 1.13 7.68
N ALA A 182 14.81 1.84 8.75
CA ALA A 182 15.10 1.45 10.13
C ALA A 182 14.41 0.11 10.50
N LEU A 183 13.14 -0.06 10.14
CA LEU A 183 12.37 -1.29 10.36
C LEU A 183 12.98 -2.50 9.64
N GLY A 184 13.44 -2.28 8.41
CA GLY A 184 14.01 -3.30 7.53
C GLY A 184 15.48 -3.64 7.81
N SER A 185 16.24 -2.72 8.40
CA SER A 185 17.67 -2.90 8.67
C SER A 185 17.92 -3.75 9.91
N ARG A 186 18.60 -4.90 9.74
CA ARG A 186 18.99 -5.78 10.87
C ARG A 186 20.49 -5.78 11.17
N SER A 187 21.30 -5.20 10.29
CA SER A 187 22.74 -5.05 10.48
C SER A 187 23.27 -3.87 9.67
N ARG A 188 24.45 -3.36 10.02
CA ARG A 188 25.14 -2.31 9.25
C ARG A 188 25.39 -2.71 7.79
N ARG A 189 25.73 -3.98 7.56
CA ARG A 189 25.92 -4.53 6.21
C ARG A 189 24.63 -4.49 5.39
N GLN A 190 23.50 -4.83 6.02
CA GLN A 190 22.20 -4.76 5.36
C GLN A 190 21.76 -3.33 5.09
N LEU A 191 22.00 -2.41 6.02
CA LEU A 191 21.76 -0.99 5.82
C LEU A 191 22.53 -0.47 4.59
N GLY A 192 23.82 -0.81 4.48
CA GLY A 192 24.63 -0.47 3.30
C GLY A 192 24.02 -0.97 1.99
N LYS A 193 23.49 -2.20 1.96
CA LYS A 193 22.78 -2.74 0.78
C LYS A 193 21.48 -2.00 0.47
N ILE A 194 20.69 -1.69 1.50
CA ILE A 194 19.44 -0.93 1.34
C ILE A 194 19.75 0.45 0.74
N LEU A 195 20.74 1.16 1.29
CA LEU A 195 21.15 2.47 0.80
C LEU A 195 21.69 2.42 -0.63
N ALA A 196 22.51 1.41 -0.96
CA ALA A 196 23.02 1.23 -2.33
C ALA A 196 21.89 0.94 -3.35
N LEU A 197 20.86 0.20 -2.95
CA LEU A 197 19.70 -0.09 -3.80
C LEU A 197 18.66 1.04 -3.83
N LEU A 198 18.70 1.97 -2.88
CA LEU A 198 17.70 3.01 -2.73
C LEU A 198 17.63 3.90 -3.97
N LEU A 199 18.77 4.36 -4.47
CA LEU A 199 18.83 5.23 -5.65
C LEU A 199 18.24 4.57 -6.91
N PRO A 200 18.71 3.40 -7.38
CA PRO A 200 18.14 2.77 -8.57
C PRO A 200 16.66 2.44 -8.42
N LEU A 201 16.22 1.99 -7.24
CA LEU A 201 14.80 1.67 -7.03
C LEU A 201 13.93 2.91 -6.89
N THR A 202 14.48 4.04 -6.45
CA THR A 202 13.78 5.33 -6.49
C THR A 202 13.58 5.76 -7.94
N MET A 203 14.59 5.62 -8.81
CA MET A 203 14.46 5.93 -10.24
C MET A 203 13.43 5.03 -10.94
N ILE A 204 13.45 3.72 -10.67
CA ILE A 204 12.42 2.80 -11.19
C ILE A 204 11.04 3.15 -10.63
N GLY A 205 10.97 3.40 -9.33
CA GLY A 205 9.75 3.83 -8.65
C GLY A 205 9.17 5.09 -9.28
N TYR A 206 10.01 6.05 -9.66
CA TYR A 206 9.60 7.29 -10.33
C TYR A 206 8.93 7.01 -11.67
N GLY A 207 9.49 6.11 -12.48
CA GLY A 207 8.85 5.67 -13.72
C GLY A 207 7.48 5.03 -13.48
N ILE A 208 7.35 4.20 -12.43
CA ILE A 208 6.08 3.55 -12.06
C ILE A 208 5.04 4.57 -11.61
N VAL A 209 5.40 5.47 -10.68
CA VAL A 209 4.44 6.44 -10.14
C VAL A 209 4.04 7.52 -11.15
N SER A 210 4.88 7.78 -12.15
CA SER A 210 4.59 8.74 -13.23
C SER A 210 3.89 8.11 -14.42
N ALA A 211 3.76 6.77 -14.48
CA ALA A 211 3.13 6.08 -15.60
C ALA A 211 1.69 6.55 -15.89
N PRO A 212 0.82 6.84 -14.90
CA PRO A 212 -0.52 7.37 -15.18
C PRO A 212 -0.47 8.71 -15.92
N ASP A 213 0.39 9.62 -15.46
CA ASP A 213 0.55 10.97 -16.02
C ASP A 213 1.07 10.86 -17.48
N LEU A 214 2.04 9.99 -17.74
CA LEU A 214 2.59 9.74 -19.08
C LEU A 214 1.58 9.09 -20.04
N ILE A 215 0.73 8.20 -19.53
CA ILE A 215 -0.33 7.57 -20.34
C ILE A 215 -1.39 8.60 -20.71
N GLU A 216 -1.74 9.50 -19.78
CA GLU A 216 -2.66 10.60 -20.02
C GLU A 216 -2.12 11.53 -21.11
N ASP A 217 -0.85 11.96 -21.01
CA ASP A 217 -0.19 12.84 -21.98
C ASP A 217 -0.03 12.26 -23.39
N VAL A 218 0.01 10.93 -23.54
CA VAL A 218 0.19 10.25 -24.85
C VAL A 218 -1.15 9.91 -25.51
N LEU A 219 -2.21 9.69 -24.71
CA LEU A 219 -3.51 9.22 -25.21
C LEU A 219 -4.57 10.31 -25.33
N LEU A 220 -4.40 11.46 -24.67
CA LEU A 220 -5.32 12.61 -24.67
C LEU A 220 -4.68 13.86 -25.30
#